data_AF-A0A1G5K104-F1
#
_entry.id   AF-A0A1G5K104-F1
#
_cell.length_a   1.000
_cell.length_b   1.000
_cell.length_c   1.000
_cell.angle_alpha   90.00
_cell.angle_beta   90.00
_cell.angle_gamma   90.00
#
_symmetry.space_group_name_H-M   'P 1'
#
loop_
_entity.id
_entity.type
_entity.pdbx_description
1 polymer ?
#
loop_
_entity_poly.entity_id
_entity_poly.type
_entity_poly.pdbx_seq_one_letter_code
_entity_poly.pdbx_strand_id
1 'polypeptide(L)'
;MGTSAVILTNKDKYSPEQLLADTIVAAFHSDSALYFYNNKTYTNEGEFLYTTLNINRKSFTGDNESSLIFHIHSISSSSTEFYYHEDLGLDTSESLCQVGHIEDIYGNQELILNFIHEYLKLNPDDYFWIADNDWVYSLEDIQKLKSLPYDPDWCYQNPKDLLSNDHKNNKEY
;
A
#
# COMPACT_ATOMS: atom_id res chain seq x y z
N MET A 1 12.98 -11.67 8.46
CA MET A 1 12.19 -11.18 7.31
C MET A 1 11.32 -10.08 7.87
N GLY A 2 11.32 -8.90 7.24
CA GLY A 2 10.48 -7.78 7.68
C GLY A 2 9.01 -8.04 7.39
N THR A 3 8.13 -7.25 7.97
CA THR A 3 6.69 -7.30 7.69
C THR A 3 6.44 -6.64 6.34
N SER A 4 5.77 -7.35 5.43
CA SER A 4 5.43 -6.86 4.11
C SER A 4 4.04 -6.22 4.08
N ALA A 5 3.81 -5.40 3.07
CA ALA A 5 2.49 -4.87 2.77
C ALA A 5 2.19 -5.00 1.27
N VAL A 6 0.91 -5.02 0.92
CA VAL A 6 0.44 -5.23 -0.44
C VAL A 6 -0.72 -4.29 -0.77
N ILE A 7 -0.81 -3.95 -2.05
CA ILE A 7 -2.00 -3.35 -2.64
C ILE A 7 -2.91 -4.46 -3.13
N LEU A 8 -4.16 -4.44 -2.68
CA LEU A 8 -5.23 -5.28 -3.15
C LEU A 8 -6.10 -4.49 -4.12
N THR A 9 -6.36 -5.04 -5.29
CA THR A 9 -7.19 -4.41 -6.33
C THR A 9 -8.11 -5.43 -6.96
N ASN A 10 -9.13 -4.96 -7.67
CA ASN A 10 -10.02 -5.82 -8.43
C ASN A 10 -9.28 -6.43 -9.65
N LYS A 11 -9.28 -7.76 -9.72
CA LYS A 11 -8.56 -8.54 -10.73
C LYS A 11 -8.97 -8.18 -12.16
N ASP A 12 -10.23 -7.88 -12.41
CA ASP A 12 -10.72 -7.55 -13.75
C ASP A 12 -10.33 -6.13 -14.21
N LYS A 13 -9.97 -5.25 -13.27
CA LYS A 13 -9.54 -3.88 -13.53
C LYS A 13 -8.01 -3.73 -13.59
N TYR A 14 -7.27 -4.71 -13.08
CA TYR A 14 -5.83 -4.58 -12.88
C TYR A 14 -5.01 -4.62 -14.17
N SER A 15 -4.04 -3.70 -14.27
CA SER A 15 -2.96 -3.72 -15.25
C SER A 15 -1.65 -3.27 -14.58
N PRO A 16 -0.53 -3.99 -14.80
CA PRO A 16 0.78 -3.57 -14.32
C PRO A 16 1.20 -2.17 -14.81
N GLU A 17 0.84 -1.81 -16.05
CA GLU A 17 1.12 -0.50 -16.62
C GLU A 17 0.35 0.61 -15.90
N GLN A 18 -0.92 0.36 -15.55
CA GLN A 18 -1.73 1.31 -14.81
C GLN A 18 -1.18 1.50 -13.39
N LEU A 19 -0.88 0.41 -12.67
CA LEU A 19 -0.26 0.50 -11.35
C LEU A 19 1.10 1.21 -11.39
N LEU A 20 1.89 1.00 -12.44
CA LEU A 20 3.15 1.72 -12.64
C LEU A 20 2.91 3.22 -12.82
N ALA A 21 1.95 3.61 -13.66
CA ALA A 21 1.60 5.02 -13.86
C ALA A 21 1.11 5.67 -12.57
N ASP A 22 0.20 5.01 -11.85
CA ASP A 22 -0.35 5.52 -10.59
C ASP A 22 0.70 5.59 -9.50
N THR A 23 1.64 4.65 -9.45
CA THR A 23 2.80 4.70 -8.55
C THR A 23 3.66 5.93 -8.80
N ILE A 24 3.91 6.27 -10.08
CA ILE A 24 4.69 7.47 -10.44
C ILE A 24 3.95 8.75 -10.00
N VAL A 25 2.64 8.82 -10.25
CA VAL A 25 1.83 9.99 -9.86
C VAL A 25 1.73 10.10 -8.33
N ALA A 26 1.50 9.00 -7.62
CA ALA A 26 1.42 8.97 -6.17
C ALA A 26 2.76 9.37 -5.52
N ALA A 27 3.88 8.87 -6.03
CA ALA A 27 5.20 9.27 -5.56
C ALA A 27 5.47 10.77 -5.77
N PHE A 28 5.03 11.32 -6.90
CA PHE A 28 5.12 12.76 -7.18
C PHE A 28 4.30 13.59 -6.20
N HIS A 29 3.04 13.21 -5.93
CA HIS A 29 2.17 13.94 -5.00
C HIS A 29 2.55 13.76 -3.52
N SER A 30 3.20 12.66 -3.16
CA SER A 30 3.64 12.41 -1.78
C SER A 30 5.00 13.05 -1.46
N ASP A 31 5.55 13.86 -2.38
CA ASP A 31 6.89 14.44 -2.30
C ASP A 31 8.01 13.40 -2.11
N SER A 32 7.78 12.17 -2.59
CA SER A 32 8.76 11.08 -2.54
C SER A 32 9.70 11.11 -3.75
N ALA A 33 10.93 10.63 -3.56
CA ALA A 33 11.84 10.36 -4.68
C ALA A 33 11.58 8.94 -5.22
N LEU A 34 11.39 8.83 -6.54
CA LEU A 34 11.17 7.56 -7.21
C LEU A 34 12.38 7.21 -8.09
N TYR A 35 12.93 6.01 -7.90
CA TYR A 35 13.93 5.44 -8.79
C TYR A 35 13.36 4.22 -9.52
N PHE A 36 13.27 4.34 -10.84
CA PHE A 36 12.78 3.30 -11.73
C PHE A 36 13.78 3.07 -12.87
N TYR A 37 14.45 1.92 -12.85
CA TYR A 37 15.43 1.54 -13.87
C TYR A 37 14.82 0.69 -15.01
N ASN A 38 13.49 0.68 -15.15
CA ASN A 38 12.74 -0.10 -16.15
C ASN A 38 13.23 -1.56 -16.28
N ASN A 39 13.61 -2.16 -15.16
CA ASN A 39 14.07 -3.54 -15.11
C ASN A 39 12.85 -4.46 -14.98
N LYS A 40 12.76 -5.47 -15.83
CA LYS A 40 11.63 -6.40 -15.86
C LYS A 40 12.14 -7.82 -15.63
N THR A 41 11.49 -8.52 -14.72
CA THR A 41 11.70 -9.94 -14.50
C THR A 41 10.71 -10.73 -15.34
N TYR A 42 11.15 -11.84 -15.91
CA TYR A 42 10.34 -12.71 -16.76
C TYR A 42 10.40 -14.17 -16.30
N THR A 43 9.39 -14.97 -16.66
CA THR A 43 9.43 -16.43 -16.56
C THR A 43 10.44 -17.01 -17.56
N ASN A 44 10.70 -18.32 -17.46
CA ASN A 44 11.53 -19.03 -18.44
C ASN A 44 10.87 -19.04 -19.84
N GLU A 45 9.54 -18.93 -19.88
CA GLU A 45 8.71 -18.87 -21.08
C GLU A 45 8.65 -17.45 -21.67
N GLY A 46 9.27 -16.46 -21.03
CA GLY A 46 9.35 -15.07 -21.49
C GLY A 46 8.15 -14.21 -21.09
N GLU A 47 7.30 -14.68 -20.18
CA GLU A 47 6.16 -13.91 -19.68
C GLU A 47 6.62 -12.93 -18.59
N PHE A 48 6.09 -11.71 -18.61
CA PHE A 48 6.42 -10.71 -17.57
C PHE A 48 5.97 -11.21 -16.19
N LEU A 49 6.85 -11.10 -15.19
CA LEU A 49 6.58 -11.49 -13.81
C LEU A 49 6.37 -10.28 -12.91
N TYR A 50 7.35 -9.38 -12.85
CA TYR A 50 7.26 -8.15 -12.07
C TYR A 50 8.32 -7.14 -12.48
N THR A 51 8.13 -5.90 -12.05
CA THR A 51 9.16 -4.86 -12.07
C THR A 51 9.33 -4.26 -10.69
N THR A 52 10.48 -3.65 -10.43
CA THR A 52 10.84 -3.13 -9.11
C THR A 52 11.10 -1.63 -9.19
N LEU A 53 10.56 -0.91 -8.21
CA LEU A 53 10.75 0.51 -7.98
C LEU A 53 11.33 0.72 -6.58
N ASN A 54 12.11 1.77 -6.42
CA ASN A 54 12.51 2.23 -5.09
C ASN A 54 11.84 3.58 -4.83
N ILE A 55 11.06 3.65 -3.77
CA ILE A 55 10.42 4.88 -3.30
C ILE A 55 11.17 5.32 -2.05
N ASN A 56 11.64 6.56 -2.04
CA ASN A 56 12.50 7.08 -1.00
C ASN A 56 11.93 8.36 -0.44
N ARG A 57 12.17 8.61 0.84
CA ARG A 57 11.97 9.94 1.41
C ARG A 57 12.91 10.91 0.71
N LYS A 58 12.37 12.04 0.23
CA LYS A 58 13.16 13.10 -0.37
C LYS A 58 13.94 13.85 0.72
N SER A 59 15.17 13.42 0.99
CA SER A 59 16.09 14.12 1.90
C SER A 59 17.06 15.00 1.10
N PHE A 60 17.03 16.31 1.35
CA PHE A 60 18.03 17.24 0.81
C PHE A 60 19.28 17.32 1.70
N THR A 61 19.26 16.71 2.89
CA THR A 61 20.27 16.87 3.93
C THR A 61 20.98 15.58 4.33
N GLY A 62 20.68 14.44 3.69
CA GLY A 62 21.46 13.19 3.81
C GLY A 62 21.19 12.30 5.04
N ASP A 63 20.47 12.77 6.06
CA ASP A 63 20.55 12.14 7.38
C ASP A 63 19.39 11.22 7.80
N ASN A 64 18.55 10.71 6.87
CA ASN A 64 17.59 9.64 7.16
C ASN A 64 17.08 9.02 5.85
N GLU A 65 17.73 7.95 5.39
CA GLU A 65 17.33 7.21 4.19
C GLU A 65 16.20 6.22 4.52
N SER A 66 14.96 6.71 4.58
CA SER A 66 13.79 5.84 4.45
C SER A 66 13.65 5.47 2.97
N SER A 67 13.71 4.18 2.68
CA SER A 67 13.58 3.61 1.34
C SER A 67 12.73 2.36 1.43
N LEU A 68 11.78 2.22 0.50
CA LEU A 68 11.01 1.01 0.34
C LEU A 68 11.17 0.47 -1.09
N ILE A 69 11.31 -0.85 -1.17
CA ILE A 69 11.31 -1.61 -2.41
C ILE A 69 9.85 -1.96 -2.70
N PHE A 70 9.38 -1.55 -3.88
CA PHE A 70 8.03 -1.76 -4.35
C PHE A 70 8.04 -2.60 -5.63
N HIS A 71 7.36 -3.74 -5.60
CA HIS A 71 7.22 -4.63 -6.75
C HIS A 71 5.84 -4.52 -7.36
N ILE A 72 5.79 -4.34 -8.67
CA ILE A 72 4.55 -4.38 -9.46
C ILE A 72 4.51 -5.71 -10.19
N HIS A 73 3.57 -6.57 -9.81
CA HIS A 73 3.47 -7.94 -10.30
C HIS A 73 2.58 -8.06 -11.54
N SER A 74 2.90 -8.99 -12.43
CA SER A 74 2.02 -9.38 -13.52
C SER A 74 0.75 -10.06 -12.99
N ILE A 75 -0.39 -9.79 -13.64
CA ILE A 75 -1.65 -10.48 -13.34
C ILE A 75 -1.59 -12.00 -13.54
N SER A 76 -0.68 -12.49 -14.39
CA SER A 76 -0.47 -13.92 -14.62
C SER A 76 0.39 -14.59 -13.55
N SER A 77 0.99 -13.81 -12.63
CA SER A 77 1.82 -14.37 -11.58
C SER A 77 0.96 -15.02 -10.50
N SER A 78 1.30 -16.25 -10.11
CA SER A 78 0.67 -16.94 -8.96
C SER A 78 0.84 -16.17 -7.65
N SER A 79 1.84 -15.30 -7.56
CA SER A 79 2.03 -14.39 -6.42
C SER A 79 0.90 -13.37 -6.27
N THR A 80 0.02 -13.21 -7.26
CA THR A 80 -1.11 -12.26 -7.20
C THR A 80 -2.40 -12.85 -6.64
N GLU A 81 -2.44 -14.16 -6.40
CA GLU A 81 -3.62 -14.82 -5.84
C GLU A 81 -3.89 -14.34 -4.41
N PHE A 82 -5.16 -14.03 -4.11
CA PHE A 82 -5.57 -13.54 -2.79
C PHE A 82 -6.80 -14.32 -2.29
N TYR A 83 -6.72 -14.84 -1.06
CA TYR A 83 -7.67 -15.82 -0.52
C TYR A 83 -8.30 -15.41 0.82
N TYR A 84 -7.86 -14.31 1.43
CA TYR A 84 -8.21 -13.94 2.81
C TYR A 84 -9.46 -13.04 2.92
N HIS A 85 -10.41 -13.14 1.99
CA HIS A 85 -11.57 -12.25 1.94
C HIS A 85 -12.38 -12.31 3.25
N GLU A 86 -12.76 -13.52 3.69
CA GLU A 86 -13.56 -13.70 4.92
C GLU A 86 -12.81 -13.26 6.18
N ASP A 87 -11.52 -13.63 6.29
CA ASP A 87 -10.68 -13.33 7.44
C ASP A 87 -10.50 -11.81 7.64
N LEU A 88 -10.40 -11.06 6.54
CA LEU A 88 -10.25 -9.60 6.56
C LEU A 88 -11.60 -8.85 6.56
N GLY A 89 -12.72 -9.57 6.54
CA GLY A 89 -14.07 -8.99 6.49
C GLY A 89 -14.39 -8.26 5.19
N LEU A 90 -13.80 -8.72 4.08
CA LEU A 90 -14.04 -8.23 2.72
C LEU A 90 -15.20 -8.98 2.06
N ASP A 91 -15.80 -8.37 1.04
CA ASP A 91 -16.87 -9.00 0.26
C ASP A 91 -16.31 -10.18 -0.56
N THR A 92 -16.81 -11.39 -0.31
CA THR A 92 -16.37 -12.62 -0.98
C THR A 92 -16.83 -12.71 -2.44
N SER A 93 -17.72 -11.82 -2.88
CA SER A 93 -18.10 -11.69 -4.28
C SER A 93 -17.10 -10.86 -5.10
N GLU A 94 -16.23 -10.08 -4.43
CA GLU A 94 -15.14 -9.38 -5.09
C GLU A 94 -14.03 -10.35 -5.48
N SER A 95 -13.51 -10.21 -6.69
CA SER A 95 -12.31 -10.93 -7.12
C SER A 95 -11.11 -10.02 -6.92
N LEU A 96 -10.54 -10.01 -5.72
CA LEU A 96 -9.33 -9.23 -5.42
C LEU A 96 -8.05 -10.01 -5.76
N CYS A 97 -7.00 -9.28 -6.11
CA CYS A 97 -5.65 -9.78 -6.29
C CYS A 97 -4.62 -8.86 -5.62
N GLN A 98 -3.49 -9.43 -5.19
CA GLN A 98 -2.37 -8.70 -4.58
C GLN A 98 -1.34 -8.33 -5.65
N VAL A 99 -1.06 -7.03 -5.85
CA VAL A 99 -0.39 -6.57 -7.09
C VAL A 99 0.81 -5.67 -6.88
N GLY A 100 0.82 -4.91 -5.77
CA GLY A 100 1.87 -3.97 -5.42
C GLY A 100 2.49 -4.35 -4.08
N HIS A 101 3.65 -5.02 -4.08
CA HIS A 101 4.27 -5.55 -2.86
C HIS A 101 5.35 -4.62 -2.32
N ILE A 102 5.29 -4.30 -1.03
CA ILE A 102 6.32 -3.61 -0.25
C ILE A 102 7.03 -4.65 0.62
N GLU A 103 8.36 -4.74 0.52
CA GLU A 103 9.13 -5.79 1.20
C GLU A 103 9.24 -5.61 2.72
N ASP A 104 9.51 -4.41 3.21
CA ASP A 104 9.69 -4.13 4.64
C ASP A 104 9.13 -2.75 5.02
N ILE A 105 8.14 -2.76 5.91
CA ILE A 105 7.50 -1.54 6.40
C ILE A 105 8.23 -0.90 7.59
N TYR A 106 9.13 -1.63 8.26
CA TYR A 106 9.76 -1.15 9.48
C TYR A 106 10.71 0.03 9.19
N GLY A 107 10.51 1.15 9.89
CA GLY A 107 11.28 2.38 9.69
C GLY A 107 10.83 3.22 8.48
N ASN A 108 9.84 2.74 7.73
CA ASN A 108 9.29 3.38 6.53
C ASN A 108 7.83 3.83 6.70
N GLN A 109 7.26 3.75 7.91
CA GLN A 109 5.84 3.94 8.18
C GLN A 109 5.30 5.29 7.69
N GLU A 110 6.04 6.39 7.86
CA GLU A 110 5.63 7.72 7.41
C GLU A 110 5.67 7.84 5.88
N LEU A 111 6.72 7.29 5.25
CA LEU A 111 6.87 7.27 3.80
C LEU A 111 5.73 6.47 3.17
N ILE A 112 5.43 5.30 3.72
CA ILE A 112 4.32 4.44 3.30
C ILE A 112 2.99 5.17 3.44
N LEU A 113 2.71 5.77 4.60
CA LEU A 113 1.45 6.47 4.85
C LEU A 113 1.22 7.59 3.82
N ASN A 114 2.24 8.39 3.53
CA ASN A 114 2.14 9.47 2.55
C ASN A 114 1.98 8.94 1.12
N PHE A 115 2.75 7.92 0.74
CA PHE A 115 2.66 7.31 -0.58
C PHE A 115 1.30 6.64 -0.81
N ILE A 116 0.84 5.79 0.11
CA ILE A 116 -0.41 5.04 0.00
C ILE A 116 -1.62 5.98 0.02
N HIS A 117 -1.58 7.07 0.79
CA HIS A 117 -2.64 8.08 0.76
C HIS A 117 -2.83 8.68 -0.64
N GLU A 118 -1.75 9.04 -1.33
CA GLU A 118 -1.85 9.60 -2.68
C GLU A 118 -2.18 8.53 -3.73
N TYR A 119 -1.72 7.28 -3.53
CA TYR A 119 -2.13 6.16 -4.38
C TYR A 119 -3.64 5.90 -4.30
N LEU A 120 -4.19 5.75 -3.10
CA LEU A 120 -5.61 5.43 -2.91
C LEU A 120 -6.54 6.56 -3.37
N LYS A 121 -6.07 7.81 -3.41
CA LYS A 121 -6.84 8.90 -4.04
C LYS A 121 -7.05 8.70 -5.54
N LEU A 122 -6.09 8.07 -6.22
CA LEU A 122 -6.20 7.70 -7.63
C LEU A 122 -7.03 6.44 -7.80
N ASN A 123 -6.92 5.51 -6.85
CA ASN A 123 -7.55 4.19 -6.85
C ASN A 123 -8.43 3.99 -5.59
N PRO A 124 -9.59 4.65 -5.50
CA PRO A 124 -10.40 4.67 -4.27
C PRO A 124 -11.07 3.33 -3.92
N ASP A 125 -11.20 2.43 -4.89
CA ASP A 125 -11.77 1.09 -4.71
C ASP A 125 -10.71 0.06 -4.25
N ASP A 126 -9.43 0.44 -4.23
CA ASP A 126 -8.33 -0.45 -3.81
C ASP A 126 -8.17 -0.45 -2.27
N TYR A 127 -7.52 -1.50 -1.77
CA TYR A 127 -7.15 -1.61 -0.37
C TYR A 127 -5.65 -1.71 -0.19
N PHE A 128 -5.15 -1.18 0.94
CA PHE A 128 -3.80 -1.43 1.41
C PHE A 128 -3.85 -2.44 2.55
N TRP A 129 -3.09 -3.52 2.44
CA TRP A 129 -3.07 -4.59 3.43
C TRP A 129 -1.64 -4.85 3.91
N ILE A 130 -1.48 -4.97 5.22
CA ILE A 130 -0.23 -5.43 5.82
C ILE A 130 -0.42 -6.92 6.06
N ALA A 131 0.43 -7.76 5.48
CA ALA A 131 0.16 -9.19 5.29
C ALA A 131 -0.08 -9.97 6.60
N ASP A 132 0.32 -9.42 7.75
CA ASP A 132 0.15 -10.03 9.07
C ASP A 132 -1.03 -9.44 9.87
N ASN A 133 -1.80 -8.50 9.32
CA ASN A 133 -2.94 -7.88 9.98
C ASN A 133 -4.26 -8.56 9.61
N ASP A 134 -5.18 -8.64 10.58
CA ASP A 134 -6.56 -9.12 10.40
C ASP A 134 -7.51 -8.03 9.84
N TRP A 135 -6.95 -7.00 9.20
CA TRP A 135 -7.72 -5.90 8.59
C TRP A 135 -6.96 -5.28 7.43
N VAL A 136 -7.69 -4.59 6.56
CA VAL A 136 -7.15 -3.75 5.50
C VAL A 136 -7.42 -2.27 5.77
N TYR A 137 -6.76 -1.40 5.02
CA TYR A 137 -7.00 0.04 5.02
C TYR A 137 -7.59 0.45 3.67
N SER A 138 -8.77 1.07 3.71
CA SER A 138 -9.37 1.78 2.59
C SER A 138 -8.82 3.20 2.46
N LEU A 139 -9.21 3.91 1.40
CA LEU A 139 -8.93 5.34 1.27
C LEU A 139 -9.45 6.13 2.48
N GLU A 140 -10.65 5.83 2.97
CA GLU A 140 -11.26 6.52 4.11
C GLU A 140 -10.44 6.33 5.38
N ASP A 141 -9.97 5.10 5.64
CA ASP A 141 -9.14 4.78 6.80
C ASP A 141 -7.82 5.57 6.76
N ILE A 142 -7.14 5.58 5.62
CA ILE A 142 -5.87 6.31 5.44
C ILE A 142 -6.08 7.83 5.52
N GLN A 143 -7.18 8.36 4.96
CA GLN A 143 -7.53 9.78 5.09
C GLN A 143 -7.76 10.17 6.55
N LYS A 144 -8.44 9.31 7.32
CA LYS A 144 -8.63 9.53 8.76
C LYS A 144 -7.31 9.56 9.51
N LEU A 145 -6.42 8.59 9.27
CA LEU A 145 -5.08 8.57 9.86
C LEU A 145 -4.29 9.85 9.53
N LYS A 146 -4.38 10.33 8.29
CA LYS A 146 -3.75 11.59 7.84
C LYS A 146 -4.34 12.86 8.47
N SER A 147 -5.57 12.78 9.00
CA SER A 147 -6.22 13.91 9.69
C SER A 147 -5.78 14.06 11.15
N LEU A 148 -5.21 13.01 11.73
CA LEU A 148 -4.68 12.98 13.10
C LEU A 148 -3.17 13.33 13.11
N PRO A 149 -2.61 13.70 14.27
CA PRO A 149 -1.16 13.77 14.42
C PRO A 149 -0.52 12.44 14.03
N TYR A 150 0.63 12.49 13.34
CA TYR A 150 1.32 11.30 12.89
C TYR A 150 1.66 10.36 14.07
N ASP A 151 1.25 9.11 13.94
CA ASP A 151 1.55 8.02 14.87
C ASP A 151 2.46 7.00 14.15
N PRO A 152 3.70 6.75 14.61
CA PRO A 152 4.58 5.77 13.99
C PRO A 152 4.05 4.33 14.06
N ASP A 153 3.10 4.05 14.95
CA ASP A 153 2.50 2.73 15.13
C ASP A 153 1.13 2.60 14.43
N TRP A 154 0.76 3.57 13.58
CA TRP A 154 -0.53 3.60 12.86
C TRP A 154 -0.84 2.28 12.15
N CYS A 155 0.19 1.65 11.60
CA CYS A 155 0.09 0.46 10.77
C CYS A 155 -0.16 -0.83 11.57
N TYR A 156 -0.04 -0.77 12.90
CA TYR A 156 -0.29 -1.87 13.84
C TYR A 156 -1.62 -1.73 14.59
N GLN A 157 -2.43 -0.74 14.24
CA GLN A 157 -3.71 -0.47 14.88
C GLN A 157 -4.85 -0.70 13.89
N ASN A 158 -5.91 -1.37 14.35
CA ASN A 158 -7.09 -1.55 13.54
C ASN A 158 -7.81 -0.19 13.36
N PRO A 159 -8.05 0.28 12.13
CA PRO A 159 -8.70 1.57 11.90
C PRO A 159 -10.12 1.62 12.49
N LYS A 160 -10.78 0.46 12.65
CA LYS A 160 -12.10 0.36 13.28
C LYS A 160 -12.06 0.68 14.78
N ASP A 161 -10.94 0.42 15.45
CA ASP A 161 -10.80 0.74 16.88
C ASP A 161 -10.66 2.25 17.11
N LEU A 162 -10.11 2.97 16.13
CA LEU A 162 -10.06 4.43 16.12
C LEU A 162 -11.46 5.07 16.00
N LEU A 163 -12.47 4.36 15.50
CA LEU A 163 -13.87 4.82 15.45
C LEU A 163 -14.56 4.76 16.82
N SER A 164 -14.08 3.92 17.74
CA SER A 164 -14.70 3.75 19.07
C SER A 164 -14.37 4.87 20.06
N ASN A 165 -13.28 5.61 19.83
CA ASN A 165 -12.82 6.67 20.72
C ASN A 165 -13.45 8.05 20.44
N ASP A 166 -13.97 8.29 19.23
CA ASP A 166 -14.69 9.54 18.89
C ASP A 166 -16.01 9.69 19.66
N HIS A 167 -16.60 8.59 20.13
CA HIS A 167 -17.82 8.62 20.96
C HIS A 167 -17.58 8.85 22.45
N LYS A 168 -16.33 8.80 22.95
CA LYS A 168 -16.03 9.06 24.36
C LYS A 168 -15.68 10.51 24.67
N ASN A 169 -15.19 11.28 23.69
CA ASN A 169 -14.80 12.68 23.89
C ASN A 169 -15.94 13.70 23.73
N ASN A 170 -17.17 13.26 23.44
CA ASN A 170 -18.36 14.12 23.29
C ASN A 170 -19.33 14.08 24.50
N LYS A 171 -18.85 13.70 25.70
CA LYS A 171 -19.65 13.72 26.93
C LYS A 171 -18.91 14.33 28.12
N GLU A 172 -18.33 15.50 27.97
CA GLU A 172 -18.04 16.37 29.12
C GLU A 172 -18.35 17.84 28.76
N TYR A 173 -19.60 18.25 29.00
CA TYR A 173 -20.02 19.61 29.33
C TYR A 173 -21.17 19.53 30.34
#